data_AF-A0A7J6U5B9-F1
#
_entry.id   AF-A0A7J6U5B9-F1
#
_cell.length_a   1.000
_cell.length_b   1.000
_cell.length_c   1.000
_cell.angle_alpha   90.00
_cell.angle_beta   90.00
_cell.angle_gamma   90.00
#
_symmetry.space_group_name_H-M   'P 1'
#
loop_
_entity.id
_entity.type
_entity.pdbx_description
1 polymer ?
#
loop_
_entity_poly.entity_id
_entity_poly.type
_entity_poly.pdbx_seq_one_letter_code
_entity_poly.pdbx_strand_id
1 'polypeptide(L)'
;MGKKGKNYYKRKGLGGDQHHQSQGAEQGQENQGPSGWRYDSRGDKPTFQSDAFDEYYNTQALLPPEEWKETVECLRTPLPTSFRVMDLGVSSEIVKEQARKFQEEISKLHPGQFQELPFVKDGYQVNLPRPVLRAPLSGLKSFHEFLVNQGQAGVLMRQETVSMLPALALRGELQQDSLVLDICSAPGSKTSQLLEMLNECPRPDPSKPPEGMVVANELVVKRAHLLIHRLRHHNSPNLVVTAHAGQAFPSCFDGVTGRKIEFDAALCD
;
A
#
# COMPACT_ATOMS: atom_id res chain seq x y z
N MET A 1 42.00 27.99 -46.46
CA MET A 1 40.92 28.77 -45.80
C MET A 1 39.61 27.98 -46.00
N GLY A 2 39.13 27.14 -45.06
CA GLY A 2 38.32 27.49 -43.87
C GLY A 2 36.88 27.83 -44.31
N LYS A 3 35.76 27.21 -43.90
CA LYS A 3 35.35 26.38 -42.73
C LYS A 3 34.19 25.44 -43.19
N LYS A 4 34.24 24.12 -43.02
CA LYS A 4 33.72 23.27 -41.90
C LYS A 4 32.26 23.51 -41.47
N GLY A 5 31.41 22.50 -41.75
CA GLY A 5 30.10 22.27 -41.12
C GLY A 5 30.20 21.57 -39.76
N LYS A 6 29.07 21.39 -39.07
CA LYS A 6 28.95 20.66 -37.79
C LYS A 6 27.61 19.90 -37.69
N ASN A 7 27.67 18.59 -37.91
CA ASN A 7 26.75 17.60 -37.33
C ASN A 7 27.27 17.25 -35.93
N TYR A 8 26.39 17.21 -34.92
CA TYR A 8 26.73 16.72 -33.57
C TYR A 8 25.77 15.59 -33.17
N TYR A 9 26.19 14.35 -33.45
CA TYR A 9 25.86 13.17 -32.65
C TYR A 9 27.14 12.34 -32.53
N LYS A 10 27.69 12.22 -31.32
CA LYS A 10 28.51 11.05 -30.95
C LYS A 10 28.64 10.89 -29.44
N ARG A 11 28.18 9.72 -29.01
CA ARG A 11 28.47 9.04 -27.73
C ARG A 11 29.97 9.01 -27.44
N LYS A 12 30.34 9.16 -26.17
CA LYS A 12 31.54 8.55 -25.59
C LYS A 12 31.15 7.86 -24.29
N GLY A 13 31.18 6.54 -24.30
CA GLY A 13 31.67 5.79 -23.15
C GLY A 13 33.17 5.60 -23.30
N LEU A 14 33.88 5.52 -22.18
CA LEU A 14 34.98 4.60 -21.87
C LEU A 14 35.46 4.93 -20.44
N GLY A 15 35.55 3.89 -19.61
CA GLY A 15 36.03 3.97 -18.24
C GLY A 15 37.55 4.03 -18.13
N GLY A 16 38.00 4.12 -16.88
CA GLY A 16 39.41 4.06 -16.48
C GLY A 16 39.56 4.51 -15.03
N ASP A 17 39.84 3.54 -14.16
CA ASP A 17 40.09 3.64 -12.72
C ASP A 17 41.09 4.73 -12.32
N GLN A 18 40.78 5.48 -11.26
CA GLN A 18 41.77 5.91 -10.26
C GLN A 18 41.16 5.97 -8.86
N HIS A 19 41.77 5.21 -7.96
CA HIS A 19 41.61 5.28 -6.52
C HIS A 19 41.88 6.70 -5.99
N HIS A 20 40.95 7.26 -5.23
CA HIS A 20 41.27 8.25 -4.21
C HIS A 20 40.39 8.03 -2.96
N GLN A 21 41.03 7.54 -1.90
CA GLN A 21 40.56 7.72 -0.53
C GLN A 21 40.51 9.22 -0.23
N SER A 22 39.38 9.69 0.30
CA SER A 22 39.39 10.82 1.23
C SER A 22 38.30 10.61 2.28
N GLN A 23 38.75 10.52 3.52
CA GLN A 23 37.95 10.66 4.72
C GLN A 23 37.60 12.14 4.88
N GLY A 24 36.37 12.43 5.28
CA GLY A 24 35.90 13.78 5.59
C GLY A 24 34.46 13.72 6.06
N ALA A 25 34.29 13.54 7.37
CA ALA A 25 33.01 13.60 8.04
C ALA A 25 32.48 15.05 8.01
N GLU A 26 31.30 15.27 7.44
CA GLU A 26 30.51 16.47 7.71
C GLU A 26 29.11 16.07 8.17
N GLN A 27 28.78 16.61 9.34
CA GLN A 27 27.62 16.35 10.16
C GLN A 27 26.33 16.76 9.45
N GLY A 28 25.37 15.84 9.39
CA GLY A 28 24.01 16.15 8.96
C GLY A 28 23.33 17.09 9.95
N GLN A 29 23.11 18.33 9.55
CA GLN A 29 22.20 19.24 10.24
C GLN A 29 20.76 18.75 10.00
N GLU A 30 20.15 18.20 11.05
CA GLU A 30 18.73 17.89 11.08
C GLU A 30 17.90 19.18 11.05
N ASN A 31 17.07 19.26 10.02
CA ASN A 31 16.08 20.31 9.81
C ASN A 31 14.97 20.16 10.86
N GLN A 32 15.04 20.95 11.94
CA GLN A 32 14.00 20.98 12.99
C GLN A 32 12.79 21.80 12.54
N GLY A 33 11.81 21.14 11.92
CA GLY A 33 10.45 21.66 11.79
C GLY A 33 9.62 21.35 13.07
N PRO A 34 8.55 22.11 13.36
CA PRO A 34 7.77 21.96 14.59
C PRO A 34 6.76 20.81 14.43
N SER A 35 7.25 19.57 14.43
CA SER A 35 6.42 18.39 14.66
C SER A 35 7.10 17.56 15.73
N GLY A 36 6.65 17.71 16.98
CA GLY A 36 7.23 17.13 18.18
C GLY A 36 7.06 15.62 18.29
N TRP A 37 7.50 14.86 17.30
CA TRP A 37 7.66 13.41 17.42
C TRP A 37 9.12 13.11 17.73
N ARG A 38 9.51 13.25 19.00
CA ARG A 38 10.78 12.75 19.49
C ARG A 38 10.63 11.25 19.76
N TYR A 39 11.30 10.43 18.95
CA TYR A 39 11.63 9.07 19.37
C TYR A 39 12.68 9.22 20.47
N ASP A 40 12.29 9.03 21.74
CA ASP A 40 13.26 9.10 22.84
C ASP A 40 14.23 7.92 22.70
N SER A 41 15.52 8.24 22.52
CA SER A 41 16.62 7.29 22.44
C SER A 41 17.06 6.79 23.83
N ARG A 42 16.42 7.25 24.90
CA ARG A 42 16.50 6.69 26.25
C ARG A 42 15.43 5.61 26.36
N GLY A 43 15.79 4.40 26.78
CA GLY A 43 14.93 3.21 26.80
C GLY A 43 13.66 3.26 27.67
N ASP A 44 13.09 4.44 27.92
CA ASP A 44 11.76 4.63 28.47
C ASP A 44 10.73 4.34 27.38
N LYS A 45 9.83 3.39 27.66
CA LYS A 45 8.70 3.10 26.78
C LYS A 45 7.90 4.39 26.58
N PRO A 46 7.61 4.83 25.35
CA PRO A 46 6.72 5.96 25.13
C PRO A 46 5.40 5.70 25.89
N THR A 47 5.05 6.61 26.79
CA THR A 47 3.90 6.42 27.69
C THR A 47 2.57 6.58 26.96
N PHE A 48 2.56 7.05 25.70
CA PHE A 48 1.36 7.22 24.84
C PHE A 48 0.15 7.70 25.67
N GLN A 49 0.36 8.78 26.42
CA GLN A 49 -0.62 9.42 27.30
C GLN A 49 -0.76 10.87 26.90
N SER A 50 -2.01 11.34 26.80
CA SER A 50 -2.34 12.72 26.47
C SER A 50 -3.70 13.04 27.08
N ASP A 51 -3.71 13.89 28.10
CA ASP A 51 -4.95 14.31 28.76
C ASP A 51 -5.91 14.97 27.77
N ALA A 52 -5.38 15.74 26.81
CA ALA A 52 -6.18 16.37 25.75
C ALA A 52 -6.82 15.34 24.80
N PHE A 53 -6.15 14.21 24.55
CA PHE A 53 -6.72 13.12 23.76
C PHE A 53 -7.86 12.45 24.53
N ASP A 54 -7.62 12.12 25.79
CA ASP A 54 -8.63 11.51 26.67
C ASP A 54 -9.85 12.43 26.85
N GLU A 55 -9.64 13.72 27.12
CA GLU A 55 -10.72 14.70 27.25
C GLU A 55 -11.54 14.83 25.96
N TYR A 56 -10.88 14.94 24.81
CA TYR A 56 -11.54 15.07 23.51
C TYR A 56 -12.47 13.89 23.19
N TYR A 57 -11.99 12.65 23.36
CA TYR A 57 -12.79 11.46 23.03
C TYR A 57 -13.83 11.13 24.10
N ASN A 58 -13.54 11.34 25.39
CA ASN A 58 -14.54 11.16 26.45
C ASN A 58 -15.70 12.17 26.31
N THR A 59 -15.42 13.41 25.91
CA THR A 59 -16.45 14.44 25.71
C THR A 59 -17.42 14.09 24.58
N GLN A 60 -16.96 13.37 23.55
CA GLN A 60 -17.81 12.94 22.44
C GLN A 60 -18.77 11.82 22.81
N ALA A 61 -18.55 11.14 23.95
CA ALA A 61 -19.36 10.02 24.41
C ALA A 61 -19.56 8.92 23.34
N LEU A 62 -18.51 8.66 22.54
CA LEU A 62 -18.54 7.62 21.49
C LEU A 62 -18.59 6.20 22.07
N LEU A 63 -18.09 6.03 23.29
CA LEU A 63 -17.99 4.76 24.00
C LEU A 63 -18.49 4.93 25.45
N PRO A 64 -18.98 3.86 26.08
CA PRO A 64 -19.21 3.84 27.52
C PRO A 64 -17.92 4.16 28.29
N PRO A 65 -17.97 4.95 29.39
CA PRO A 65 -16.77 5.33 30.16
C PRO A 65 -15.94 4.14 30.65
N GLU A 66 -16.59 3.01 30.95
CA GLU A 66 -15.97 1.78 31.39
C GLU A 66 -15.09 1.12 30.30
N GLU A 67 -15.41 1.33 29.02
CA GLU A 67 -14.67 0.75 27.87
C GLU A 67 -13.49 1.64 27.43
N TRP A 68 -13.47 2.92 27.84
CA TRP A 68 -12.43 3.86 27.42
C TRP A 68 -11.03 3.38 27.81
N LYS A 69 -10.88 2.89 29.04
CA LYS A 69 -9.59 2.43 29.54
C LYS A 69 -9.05 1.26 28.71
N GLU A 70 -9.89 0.27 28.42
CA GLU A 70 -9.52 -0.90 27.61
C GLU A 70 -9.20 -0.49 26.17
N THR A 71 -9.98 0.43 25.60
CA THR A 71 -9.74 0.97 24.25
C THR A 71 -8.38 1.65 24.16
N VAL A 72 -8.04 2.51 25.12
CA VAL A 72 -6.75 3.20 25.16
C VAL A 72 -5.61 2.21 25.38
N GLU A 73 -5.79 1.17 26.19
CA GLU A 73 -4.81 0.09 26.34
C GLU A 73 -4.60 -0.66 25.00
N CYS A 74 -5.66 -0.92 24.24
CA CYS A 74 -5.61 -1.51 22.91
C CYS A 74 -4.85 -0.62 21.90
N LEU A 75 -5.14 0.69 21.87
CA LEU A 75 -4.46 1.67 21.00
C LEU A 75 -2.94 1.75 21.23
N ARG A 76 -2.47 1.35 22.42
CA ARG A 76 -1.04 1.30 22.78
C ARG A 76 -0.34 0.03 22.33
N THR A 77 -1.09 -0.98 21.88
CA THR A 77 -0.50 -2.22 21.38
C THR A 77 0.08 -2.01 19.98
N PRO A 78 1.23 -2.63 19.66
CA PRO A 78 1.76 -2.58 18.30
C PRO A 78 0.79 -3.21 17.30
N LEU A 79 0.57 -2.52 16.18
CA LEU A 79 -0.25 -3.06 15.10
C LEU A 79 0.28 -4.43 14.61
N PRO A 80 -0.62 -5.38 14.31
CA PRO A 80 -0.24 -6.67 13.77
C PRO A 80 0.33 -6.52 12.35
N THR A 81 1.04 -7.55 11.88
CA THR A 81 1.48 -7.61 10.49
C THR A 81 0.44 -8.31 9.64
N SER A 82 -0.21 -7.57 8.76
CA SER A 82 -1.19 -8.10 7.82
C SER A 82 -0.72 -7.98 6.36
N PHE A 83 -1.15 -8.94 5.55
CA PHE A 83 -0.86 -8.99 4.12
C PHE A 83 -1.95 -9.76 3.37
N ARG A 84 -1.97 -9.61 2.06
CA ARG A 84 -2.83 -10.36 1.15
C ARG A 84 -2.04 -10.80 -0.08
N VAL A 85 -2.37 -11.98 -0.60
CA VAL A 85 -1.80 -12.47 -1.86
C VAL A 85 -2.72 -12.02 -2.99
N MET A 86 -2.17 -11.29 -3.96
CA MET A 86 -2.91 -10.78 -5.12
C MET A 86 -3.12 -11.91 -6.13
N ASP A 87 -4.31 -11.99 -6.71
CA ASP A 87 -4.62 -12.97 -7.75
C ASP A 87 -4.06 -12.52 -9.11
N LEU A 88 -2.89 -13.03 -9.45
CA LEU A 88 -2.16 -12.72 -10.68
C LEU A 88 -1.96 -13.97 -11.56
N GLY A 89 -2.80 -14.99 -11.39
CA GLY A 89 -2.69 -16.28 -12.07
C GLY A 89 -1.70 -17.23 -11.40
N VAL A 90 -0.98 -18.04 -12.20
CA VAL A 90 -0.18 -19.19 -11.73
C VAL A 90 0.84 -18.82 -10.64
N SER A 91 1.47 -17.66 -10.73
CA SER A 91 2.44 -17.19 -9.73
C SER A 91 1.80 -17.01 -8.34
N SER A 92 0.55 -16.53 -8.30
CA SER A 92 -0.17 -16.29 -7.06
C SER A 92 -0.58 -17.59 -6.36
N GLU A 93 -0.93 -18.64 -7.10
CA GLU A 93 -1.30 -19.94 -6.51
C GLU A 93 -0.14 -20.58 -5.72
N ILE A 94 1.09 -20.47 -6.23
CA ILE A 94 2.29 -20.93 -5.51
C ILE A 94 2.49 -20.14 -4.22
N VAL A 95 2.26 -18.83 -4.25
CA VAL A 95 2.42 -17.94 -3.08
C VAL A 95 1.32 -18.18 -2.05
N LYS A 96 0.08 -18.44 -2.48
CA LYS A 96 -1.04 -18.84 -1.60
C LYS A 96 -0.70 -20.15 -0.87
N GLU A 97 -0.19 -21.14 -1.57
CA GLU A 97 0.23 -22.41 -0.98
C GLU A 97 1.40 -22.23 0.01
N GLN A 98 2.37 -21.38 -0.32
CA GLN A 98 3.45 -21.02 0.62
C GLN A 98 2.91 -20.30 1.86
N ALA A 99 1.94 -19.39 1.71
CA ALA A 99 1.33 -18.69 2.84
C ALA A 99 0.61 -19.66 3.79
N ARG A 100 -0.13 -20.64 3.25
CA ARG A 100 -0.76 -21.72 4.05
C ARG A 100 0.25 -22.56 4.80
N LYS A 101 1.36 -22.94 4.16
CA LYS A 101 2.45 -23.67 4.84
C LYS A 101 3.05 -22.87 5.99
N PHE A 102 3.32 -21.58 5.77
CA PHE A 102 3.79 -20.70 6.85
C PHE A 102 2.76 -20.54 7.97
N GLN A 103 1.47 -20.46 7.65
CA GLN A 103 0.42 -20.45 8.65
C GLN A 103 0.46 -21.71 9.52
N GLU A 104 0.58 -22.90 8.94
CA GLU A 104 0.69 -24.16 9.68
C GLU A 104 1.94 -24.22 10.56
N GLU A 105 3.10 -23.85 10.02
CA GLU A 105 4.39 -23.85 10.73
C GLU A 105 4.39 -22.85 11.89
N ILE A 106 3.94 -21.62 11.64
CA ILE A 106 3.91 -20.56 12.65
C ILE A 106 2.86 -20.86 13.71
N SER A 107 1.72 -21.46 13.34
CA SER A 107 0.70 -21.85 14.33
C SER A 107 1.19 -22.93 15.29
N LYS A 108 2.16 -23.77 14.89
CA LYS A 108 2.82 -24.74 15.80
C LYS A 108 3.76 -24.05 16.80
N LEU A 109 4.45 -22.99 16.38
CA LEU A 109 5.40 -22.24 17.23
C LEU A 109 4.70 -21.18 18.09
N HIS A 110 3.67 -20.55 17.55
CA HIS A 110 2.92 -19.44 18.11
C HIS A 110 1.42 -19.65 17.91
N PRO A 111 0.78 -20.51 18.73
CA PRO A 111 -0.64 -20.81 18.61
C PRO A 111 -1.53 -19.55 18.65
N GLY A 112 -2.46 -19.44 17.71
CA GLY A 112 -3.40 -18.32 17.61
C GLY A 112 -2.81 -16.98 17.14
N GLN A 113 -1.51 -16.94 16.78
CA GLN A 113 -0.85 -15.71 16.35
C GLN A 113 -0.86 -15.51 14.83
N PHE A 114 -1.27 -16.50 14.04
CA PHE A 114 -1.40 -16.41 12.58
C PHE A 114 -2.83 -16.81 12.21
N GLN A 115 -3.57 -15.91 11.58
CA GLN A 115 -4.97 -16.11 11.21
C GLN A 115 -5.26 -15.63 9.79
N GLU A 116 -6.21 -16.30 9.13
CA GLU A 116 -6.85 -15.79 7.92
C GLU A 116 -7.83 -14.67 8.27
N LEU A 117 -7.93 -13.68 7.40
CA LEU A 117 -8.89 -12.58 7.54
C LEU A 117 -10.24 -13.02 6.94
N PRO A 118 -11.32 -13.08 7.73
CA PRO A 118 -12.59 -13.66 7.27
C PRO A 118 -13.29 -12.83 6.18
N PHE A 119 -12.96 -11.55 6.07
CA PHE A 119 -13.53 -10.62 5.08
C PHE A 119 -12.61 -10.34 3.89
N VAL A 120 -11.42 -10.96 3.83
CA VAL A 120 -10.44 -10.76 2.75
C VAL A 120 -9.98 -12.10 2.21
N LYS A 121 -10.35 -12.39 0.95
CA LYS A 121 -9.85 -13.57 0.24
C LYS A 121 -8.32 -13.53 0.20
N ASP A 122 -7.68 -14.65 0.52
CA ASP A 122 -6.22 -14.80 0.56
C ASP A 122 -5.51 -13.72 1.43
N GLY A 123 -6.23 -13.20 2.44
CA GLY A 123 -5.77 -12.21 3.40
C GLY A 123 -5.39 -12.87 4.73
N TYR A 124 -4.29 -12.41 5.32
CA TYR A 124 -3.71 -12.98 6.53
C TYR A 124 -3.27 -11.89 7.52
N GLN A 125 -3.34 -12.22 8.80
CA GLN A 125 -2.85 -11.39 9.90
C GLN A 125 -1.97 -12.22 10.83
N VAL A 126 -0.82 -11.65 11.18
CA VAL A 126 0.11 -12.20 12.15
C VAL A 126 0.21 -11.23 13.32
N ASN A 127 -0.29 -11.65 14.48
CA ASN A 127 -0.36 -10.88 15.73
C ASN A 127 0.98 -10.85 16.48
N LEU A 128 2.08 -10.90 15.74
CA LEU A 128 3.43 -10.81 16.27
C LEU A 128 4.02 -9.43 15.95
N PRO A 129 4.62 -8.74 16.94
CA PRO A 129 5.28 -7.47 16.69
C PRO A 129 6.37 -7.59 15.62
N ARG A 130 6.52 -6.56 14.77
CA ARG A 130 7.56 -6.52 13.72
C ARG A 130 8.98 -6.85 14.20
N PRO A 131 9.45 -6.44 15.39
CA PRO A 131 10.77 -6.84 15.89
C PRO A 131 10.91 -8.35 16.06
N VAL A 132 9.84 -9.05 16.47
CA VAL A 132 9.83 -10.51 16.63
C VAL A 132 9.97 -11.19 15.26
N LEU A 133 9.22 -10.72 14.26
CA LEU A 133 9.30 -11.25 12.88
C LEU A 133 10.69 -11.10 12.26
N ARG A 134 11.45 -10.07 12.66
CA ARG A 134 12.82 -9.81 12.14
C ARG A 134 13.91 -10.45 13.00
N ALA A 135 13.59 -10.93 14.19
CA ALA A 135 14.59 -11.43 15.13
C ALA A 135 15.22 -12.72 14.57
N PRO A 136 16.57 -12.81 14.44
CA PRO A 136 17.23 -13.97 13.83
C PRO A 136 16.90 -15.31 14.50
N LEU A 137 16.63 -15.30 15.81
CA LEU A 137 16.36 -16.49 16.62
C LEU A 137 14.86 -16.81 16.79
N SER A 138 13.97 -16.05 16.12
CA SER A 138 12.51 -16.26 16.23
C SER A 138 12.02 -17.54 15.54
N GLY A 139 12.83 -18.16 14.69
CA GLY A 139 12.36 -19.19 13.76
C GLY A 139 11.53 -18.63 12.59
N LEU A 140 11.33 -17.30 12.50
CA LEU A 140 10.47 -16.64 11.52
C LEU A 140 11.26 -15.98 10.38
N LYS A 141 12.58 -16.23 10.29
CA LYS A 141 13.45 -15.62 9.27
C LYS A 141 12.97 -15.95 7.84
N SER A 142 12.67 -17.22 7.57
CA SER A 142 12.16 -17.68 6.27
C SER A 142 10.82 -17.01 5.91
N PHE A 143 9.93 -16.84 6.88
CA PHE A 143 8.67 -16.13 6.71
C PHE A 143 8.88 -14.64 6.44
N HIS A 144 9.79 -13.99 7.17
CA HIS A 144 10.14 -12.59 6.92
C HIS A 144 10.70 -12.39 5.51
N GLU A 145 11.61 -13.24 5.08
CA GLU A 145 12.17 -13.25 3.72
C GLU A 145 11.07 -13.49 2.67
N PHE A 146 10.13 -14.40 2.93
CA PHE A 146 8.95 -14.60 2.09
C PHE A 146 8.14 -13.31 1.92
N LEU A 147 7.78 -12.64 3.02
CA LEU A 147 7.02 -11.38 2.95
C LEU A 147 7.75 -10.28 2.17
N VAL A 148 9.08 -10.19 2.31
CA VAL A 148 9.90 -9.21 1.60
C VAL A 148 9.98 -9.56 0.11
N ASN A 149 10.34 -10.80 -0.22
CA ASN A 149 10.56 -11.25 -1.58
C ASN A 149 9.27 -11.24 -2.40
N GLN A 150 8.17 -11.77 -1.85
CA GLN A 150 6.87 -11.76 -2.54
C GLN A 150 6.28 -10.35 -2.65
N GLY A 151 6.58 -9.49 -1.67
CA GLY A 151 6.26 -8.07 -1.74
C GLY A 151 7.01 -7.33 -2.85
N GLN A 152 8.29 -7.64 -3.04
CA GLN A 152 9.10 -7.07 -4.13
C GLN A 152 8.71 -7.62 -5.50
N ALA A 153 8.34 -8.91 -5.57
CA ALA A 153 7.79 -9.51 -6.78
C ALA A 153 6.41 -8.93 -7.16
N GLY A 154 5.74 -8.27 -6.20
CA GLY A 154 4.41 -7.71 -6.39
C GLY A 154 3.36 -8.78 -6.54
N VAL A 155 3.50 -9.93 -5.86
CA VAL A 155 2.45 -10.96 -5.73
C VAL A 155 1.77 -10.86 -4.36
N LEU A 156 2.45 -10.25 -3.38
CA LEU A 156 1.95 -10.03 -2.04
C LEU A 156 1.88 -8.53 -1.75
N MET A 157 0.75 -8.06 -1.21
CA MET A 157 0.63 -6.71 -0.69
C MET A 157 0.55 -6.72 0.84
N ARG A 158 1.44 -5.97 1.48
CA ARG A 158 1.34 -5.66 2.92
C ARG A 158 0.42 -4.47 3.09
N GLN A 159 -0.66 -4.65 3.82
CA GLN A 159 -1.69 -3.64 4.04
C GLN A 159 -2.30 -3.90 5.41
N GLU A 160 -2.52 -2.84 6.18
CA GLU A 160 -3.18 -2.92 7.48
C GLU A 160 -4.61 -3.44 7.33
N THR A 161 -5.04 -4.33 8.23
CA THR A 161 -6.35 -4.98 8.22
C THR A 161 -7.51 -3.99 8.09
N VAL A 162 -7.57 -2.95 8.93
CA VAL A 162 -8.67 -1.96 8.88
C VAL A 162 -8.63 -1.11 7.62
N SER A 163 -7.45 -0.92 7.02
CA SER A 163 -7.27 -0.18 5.76
C SER A 163 -7.83 -0.94 4.55
N MET A 164 -8.15 -2.23 4.69
CA MET A 164 -8.77 -3.04 3.65
C MET A 164 -10.28 -2.82 3.55
N LEU A 165 -10.93 -2.40 4.63
CA LEU A 165 -12.39 -2.33 4.75
C LEU A 165 -13.05 -1.33 3.79
N PRO A 166 -12.53 -0.10 3.58
CA PRO A 166 -13.22 0.87 2.72
C PRO A 166 -13.40 0.40 1.28
N ALA A 167 -12.39 -0.27 0.70
CA ALA A 167 -12.51 -0.84 -0.64
C ALA A 167 -13.50 -2.02 -0.68
N LEU A 168 -13.49 -2.87 0.35
CA LEU A 168 -14.40 -4.02 0.45
C LEU A 168 -15.86 -3.60 0.61
N ALA A 169 -16.11 -2.47 1.27
CA ALA A 169 -17.45 -1.91 1.40
C ALA A 169 -18.08 -1.58 0.04
N LEU A 170 -17.27 -1.26 -0.98
CA LEU A 170 -17.75 -0.99 -2.33
C LEU A 170 -17.98 -2.27 -3.15
N ARG A 171 -17.48 -3.44 -2.72
CA ARG A 171 -17.46 -4.66 -3.54
C ARG A 171 -18.83 -5.07 -4.10
N GLY A 172 -19.90 -4.89 -3.32
CA GLY A 172 -21.27 -5.23 -3.74
C GLY A 172 -21.84 -4.34 -4.84
N GLU A 173 -21.28 -3.14 -5.01
CA GLU A 173 -21.68 -2.14 -6.01
C GLU A 173 -20.89 -2.26 -7.31
N LEU A 174 -19.81 -3.06 -7.33
CA LEU A 174 -18.91 -3.15 -8.48
C LEU A 174 -19.31 -4.27 -9.45
N GLN A 175 -19.28 -3.94 -10.74
CA GLN A 175 -19.42 -4.82 -11.89
C GLN A 175 -18.17 -4.72 -12.79
N GLN A 176 -18.06 -5.58 -13.80
CA GLN A 176 -16.88 -5.60 -14.69
C GLN A 176 -16.66 -4.32 -15.49
N ASP A 177 -17.76 -3.63 -15.78
CA ASP A 177 -17.84 -2.40 -16.54
C ASP A 177 -17.87 -1.15 -15.64
N SER A 178 -17.81 -1.33 -14.31
CA SER A 178 -17.85 -0.20 -13.38
C SER A 178 -16.67 0.75 -13.55
N LEU A 179 -16.98 2.04 -13.52
CA LEU A 179 -16.04 3.14 -13.47
C LEU A 179 -15.94 3.65 -12.02
N VAL A 180 -14.79 3.42 -11.39
CA VAL A 180 -14.56 3.71 -9.96
C VAL A 180 -13.54 4.83 -9.81
N LEU A 181 -13.85 5.82 -8.96
CA LEU A 181 -12.92 6.88 -8.59
C LEU A 181 -12.30 6.61 -7.22
N ASP A 182 -10.98 6.54 -7.14
CA ASP A 182 -10.24 6.63 -5.89
C ASP A 182 -9.61 8.03 -5.83
N ILE A 183 -10.10 8.91 -4.93
CA ILE A 183 -9.76 10.35 -4.98
C ILE A 183 -8.40 10.68 -4.37
N CYS A 184 -7.89 9.84 -3.47
CA CYS A 184 -6.69 10.04 -2.65
C CYS A 184 -5.84 8.76 -2.64
N SER A 185 -5.40 8.34 -3.82
CA SER A 185 -5.03 6.95 -4.06
C SER A 185 -3.68 6.54 -3.49
N ALA A 186 -2.70 7.44 -3.33
CA ALA A 186 -1.38 6.99 -2.94
C ALA A 186 -1.33 6.59 -1.44
N PRO A 187 -0.72 5.44 -1.11
CA PRO A 187 0.26 4.74 -1.93
C PRO A 187 -0.30 3.57 -2.77
N GLY A 188 -1.62 3.39 -2.85
CA GLY A 188 -2.26 2.49 -3.82
C GLY A 188 -2.83 1.20 -3.27
N SER A 189 -2.90 1.03 -1.96
CA SER A 189 -3.36 -0.23 -1.37
C SER A 189 -4.85 -0.49 -1.62
N LYS A 190 -5.69 0.55 -1.52
CA LYS A 190 -7.12 0.46 -1.80
C LYS A 190 -7.39 0.41 -3.30
N THR A 191 -6.69 1.23 -4.09
CA THR A 191 -6.71 1.16 -5.56
C THR A 191 -6.41 -0.24 -6.08
N SER A 192 -5.39 -0.90 -5.51
CA SER A 192 -5.03 -2.28 -5.82
C SER A 192 -6.19 -3.25 -5.56
N GLN A 193 -6.87 -3.12 -4.41
CA GLN A 193 -8.05 -3.92 -4.08
C GLN A 193 -9.21 -3.67 -5.06
N LEU A 194 -9.47 -2.42 -5.43
CA LEU A 194 -10.51 -2.07 -6.42
C LEU A 194 -10.21 -2.71 -7.79
N LEU A 195 -8.95 -2.66 -8.23
CA LEU A 195 -8.51 -3.34 -9.45
C LEU A 195 -8.69 -4.85 -9.35
N GLU A 196 -8.38 -5.47 -8.21
CA GLU A 196 -8.62 -6.90 -7.99
C GLU A 196 -10.11 -7.23 -8.09
N MET A 197 -10.98 -6.44 -7.45
CA MET A 197 -12.43 -6.66 -7.49
C MET A 197 -12.99 -6.58 -8.91
N LEU A 198 -12.55 -5.62 -9.73
CA LEU A 198 -12.94 -5.54 -11.14
C LEU A 198 -12.46 -6.76 -11.96
N ASN A 199 -11.29 -7.32 -11.62
CA ASN A 199 -10.71 -8.48 -12.30
C ASN A 199 -11.26 -9.83 -11.82
N GLU A 200 -11.82 -9.91 -10.61
CA GLU A 200 -12.46 -11.13 -10.06
C GLU A 200 -13.74 -11.50 -10.80
N CYS A 201 -14.37 -10.54 -11.48
CA CYS A 201 -15.59 -10.79 -12.21
C CYS A 201 -15.28 -11.48 -13.57
N PRO A 202 -15.92 -12.62 -13.89
CA PRO A 202 -15.56 -13.44 -15.05
C PRO A 202 -15.89 -12.76 -16.39
N ARG A 203 -14.86 -12.40 -17.17
CA ARG A 203 -15.03 -11.80 -18.50
C ARG A 203 -15.82 -12.72 -19.44
N PRO A 204 -16.92 -12.26 -20.05
CA PRO A 204 -17.66 -13.06 -21.03
C PRO A 204 -16.80 -13.44 -22.24
N ASP A 205 -15.84 -12.58 -22.60
CA ASP A 205 -14.95 -12.75 -23.74
C ASP A 205 -13.54 -12.20 -23.43
N PRO A 206 -12.52 -13.06 -23.25
CA PRO A 206 -11.14 -12.65 -23.01
C PRO A 206 -10.49 -11.88 -24.18
N SER A 207 -11.09 -11.92 -25.38
CA SER A 207 -10.59 -11.19 -26.55
C SER A 207 -11.02 -9.73 -26.59
N LYS A 208 -11.96 -9.33 -25.74
CA LYS A 208 -12.45 -7.95 -25.64
C LYS A 208 -11.59 -7.13 -24.66
N PRO A 209 -11.44 -5.82 -24.92
CA PRO A 209 -10.83 -4.93 -23.94
C PRO A 209 -11.65 -4.96 -22.64
N PRO A 210 -11.02 -4.68 -21.48
CA PRO A 210 -11.78 -4.47 -20.27
C PRO A 210 -12.80 -3.33 -20.45
N GLU A 211 -13.97 -3.47 -19.84
CA GLU A 211 -15.03 -2.46 -19.91
C GLU A 211 -14.96 -1.48 -18.73
N GLY A 212 -14.58 -1.94 -17.53
CA GLY A 212 -14.48 -1.11 -16.33
C GLY A 212 -13.10 -0.52 -16.09
N MET A 213 -13.03 0.44 -15.17
CA MET A 213 -11.80 1.20 -14.92
C MET A 213 -11.76 1.79 -13.52
N VAL A 214 -10.58 1.79 -12.90
CA VAL A 214 -10.27 2.57 -11.70
C VAL A 214 -9.51 3.81 -12.12
N VAL A 215 -10.07 4.98 -11.80
CA VAL A 215 -9.41 6.27 -11.89
C VAL A 215 -8.82 6.58 -10.52
N ALA A 216 -7.49 6.51 -10.43
CA ALA A 216 -6.74 6.76 -9.22
C ALA A 216 -6.17 8.18 -9.24
N ASN A 217 -6.67 9.05 -8.37
CA ASN A 217 -6.22 10.43 -8.26
C ASN A 217 -5.26 10.60 -7.09
N GLU A 218 -4.15 11.30 -7.31
CA GLU A 218 -3.25 11.72 -6.25
C GLU A 218 -2.74 13.14 -6.54
N LEU A 219 -3.08 14.07 -5.65
CA LEU A 219 -2.69 15.48 -5.78
C LEU A 219 -1.16 15.65 -5.89
N VAL A 220 -0.39 14.88 -5.12
CA VAL A 220 1.07 15.00 -5.09
C VAL A 220 1.70 14.06 -6.12
N VAL A 221 2.16 14.61 -7.24
CA VAL A 221 2.79 13.85 -8.35
C VAL A 221 3.87 12.84 -7.89
N LYS A 222 4.71 13.22 -6.90
CA LYS A 222 5.73 12.31 -6.35
C LYS A 222 5.11 11.05 -5.71
N ARG A 223 3.97 11.20 -5.03
CA ARG A 223 3.21 10.07 -4.45
C ARG A 223 2.48 9.29 -5.54
N ALA A 224 2.02 9.95 -6.61
CA ALA A 224 1.46 9.27 -7.78
C ALA A 224 2.48 8.34 -8.47
N HIS A 225 3.76 8.70 -8.51
CA HIS A 225 4.81 7.77 -8.99
C HIS A 225 4.97 6.54 -8.08
N LEU A 226 4.85 6.70 -6.76
CA LEU A 226 4.88 5.56 -5.82
C LEU A 226 3.68 4.63 -6.03
N LEU A 227 2.50 5.21 -6.24
CA LEU A 227 1.28 4.49 -6.62
C LEU A 227 1.51 3.67 -7.89
N ILE A 228 1.98 4.29 -8.98
CA ILE A 228 2.29 3.61 -10.26
C ILE A 228 3.31 2.49 -10.05
N HIS A 229 4.39 2.77 -9.30
CA HIS A 229 5.42 1.77 -9.04
C HIS A 229 4.87 0.54 -8.31
N ARG A 230 3.96 0.74 -7.35
CA ARG A 230 3.33 -0.37 -6.62
C ARG A 230 2.33 -1.13 -7.49
N LEU A 231 1.53 -0.42 -8.27
CA LEU A 231 0.47 -1.01 -9.07
C LEU A 231 0.94 -1.65 -10.39
N ARG A 232 2.17 -1.36 -10.85
CA ARG A 232 2.71 -1.93 -12.10
C ARG A 232 2.63 -3.46 -12.15
N HIS A 233 2.70 -4.14 -11.01
CA HIS A 233 2.67 -5.60 -10.94
C HIS A 233 1.29 -6.20 -11.22
N HIS A 234 0.21 -5.40 -11.12
CA HIS A 234 -1.10 -5.83 -11.59
C HIS A 234 -1.15 -6.01 -13.10
N ASN A 235 -0.32 -5.29 -13.86
CA ASN A 235 -0.38 -5.23 -15.33
C ASN A 235 -1.81 -5.04 -15.87
N SER A 236 -2.65 -4.32 -15.12
CA SER A 236 -4.06 -4.16 -15.47
C SER A 236 -4.25 -2.99 -16.44
N PRO A 237 -4.94 -3.21 -17.58
CA PRO A 237 -5.33 -2.13 -18.48
C PRO A 237 -6.45 -1.24 -17.91
N ASN A 238 -7.04 -1.61 -16.77
CA ASN A 238 -8.17 -0.93 -16.13
C ASN A 238 -7.75 0.24 -15.21
N LEU A 239 -6.51 0.74 -15.27
CA LEU A 239 -6.02 1.77 -14.36
C LEU A 239 -5.69 3.07 -15.10
N VAL A 240 -6.27 4.18 -14.65
CA VAL A 240 -5.85 5.53 -15.03
C VAL A 240 -5.35 6.26 -13.78
N VAL A 241 -4.18 6.88 -13.88
CA VAL A 241 -3.63 7.70 -12.79
C VAL A 241 -3.70 9.17 -13.16
N THR A 242 -4.27 9.98 -12.28
CA THR A 242 -4.42 11.43 -12.46
C THR A 242 -3.83 12.20 -11.27
N ALA A 243 -3.59 13.49 -11.45
CA ALA A 243 -3.04 14.35 -10.41
C ALA A 243 -3.80 15.69 -10.34
N HIS A 244 -4.99 15.64 -9.76
CA HIS A 244 -5.87 16.79 -9.55
C HIS A 244 -6.15 17.01 -8.06
N ALA A 245 -6.50 18.25 -7.71
CA ALA A 245 -7.11 18.54 -6.42
C ALA A 245 -8.48 17.87 -6.37
N GLY A 246 -8.71 16.98 -5.40
CA GLY A 246 -9.96 16.23 -5.30
C GLY A 246 -11.19 17.13 -5.17
N GLN A 247 -11.05 18.29 -4.52
CA GLN A 247 -12.15 19.28 -4.38
C GLN A 247 -12.59 19.87 -5.73
N ALA A 248 -11.75 19.78 -6.75
CA ALA A 248 -11.98 20.30 -8.08
C ALA A 248 -11.71 19.23 -9.15
N PHE A 249 -12.01 17.96 -8.84
CA PHE A 249 -11.84 16.87 -9.79
C PHE A 249 -12.72 17.12 -11.03
N PRO A 250 -12.17 17.01 -12.25
CA PRO A 250 -12.90 17.38 -13.46
C PRO A 250 -14.07 16.44 -13.73
N SER A 251 -15.13 16.97 -14.33
CA SER A 251 -16.16 16.13 -14.95
C SER A 251 -15.58 15.44 -16.19
N CYS A 252 -15.84 14.13 -16.31
CA CYS A 252 -15.48 13.36 -17.49
C CYS A 252 -16.58 13.44 -18.54
N PHE A 253 -16.20 13.48 -19.82
CA PHE A 253 -17.14 13.51 -20.94
C PHE A 253 -16.69 12.51 -22.01
N ASP A 254 -17.66 11.84 -22.63
CA ASP A 254 -17.45 10.99 -23.79
C ASP A 254 -17.02 11.87 -24.99
N GLY A 255 -15.86 11.56 -25.57
CA GLY A 255 -15.28 12.35 -26.68
C GLY A 255 -16.05 12.29 -28.00
N VAL A 256 -16.96 11.32 -28.17
CA VAL A 256 -17.79 11.12 -29.35
C VAL A 256 -19.19 11.68 -29.13
N THR A 257 -19.83 11.31 -28.02
CA THR A 257 -21.23 11.69 -27.75
C THR A 257 -21.36 13.02 -27.01
N GLY A 258 -20.28 13.51 -26.38
CA GLY A 258 -20.28 14.72 -25.55
C GLY A 258 -21.05 14.56 -24.23
N ARG A 259 -21.53 13.36 -23.92
CA ARG A 259 -22.29 13.10 -22.69
C ARG A 259 -21.36 13.06 -21.49
N LYS A 260 -21.84 13.57 -20.35
CA LYS A 260 -21.12 13.45 -19.08
C LYS A 260 -21.05 11.98 -18.67
N ILE A 261 -19.87 11.55 -18.25
CA ILE A 261 -19.61 10.24 -17.68
C ILE A 261 -19.60 10.41 -16.16
N GLU A 262 -20.42 9.61 -15.47
CA GLU A 262 -20.45 9.53 -14.01
C GLU A 262 -19.70 8.30 -13.53
N PHE A 263 -19.20 8.34 -12.30
CA PHE A 263 -18.60 7.20 -11.63
C PHE A 263 -19.68 6.37 -10.94
N ASP A 264 -19.59 5.05 -11.03
CA ASP A 264 -20.51 4.14 -10.34
C ASP A 264 -20.22 4.08 -8.83
N ALA A 265 -18.96 4.26 -8.46
CA ALA A 265 -18.52 4.32 -7.07
C ALA A 265 -17.35 5.30 -6.89
N ALA A 266 -17.27 5.91 -5.72
CA ALA A 266 -16.14 6.75 -5.34
C ALA A 266 -15.64 6.39 -3.94
N LEU A 267 -14.32 6.28 -3.81
CA LEU A 267 -13.61 6.08 -2.55
C LEU A 267 -12.89 7.37 -2.15
N CYS A 268 -13.25 7.89 -0.98
CA CYS A 268 -12.66 9.08 -0.37
C CYS A 268 -12.00 8.70 0.96
N ASP A 269 -10.74 8.28 0.89
CA ASP A 269 -9.90 7.86 2.03
C ASP A 269 -8.84 8.92 2.41
#